data_AF-A0A1B7LWI2-F1
#
_entry.id   AF-A0A1B7LWI2-F1
#
_cell.length_a   1.000
_cell.length_b   1.000
_cell.length_c   1.000
_cell.angle_alpha   90.00
_cell.angle_beta   90.00
_cell.angle_gamma   90.00
#
_symmetry.space_group_name_H-M   'P 1'
#
loop_
_entity.id
_entity.type
_entity.pdbx_description
1 polymer ?
#
loop_
_entity_poly.entity_id
_entity_poly.type
_entity_poly.pdbx_seq_one_letter_code
_entity_poly.pdbx_strand_id
1 'polypeptide(L)'
;MAPNPPLNLSYPFDGRWQVRNSPANRVPSHGTALFGLSYAIDFVPVDDDGRSAPFTLGSLFRSEAPEAFTGFGRPVLSPVDGVVVGVHDIEADHHAYRGFPSVGYARTQRRRAAEGWLALIGNHVLIETGYRTGTAVVALCHLKQGSAEVTTGQRVASGQPIGRCGNSGNSTEPHLHLHAVDGRYITQAHAIPIQFDGSIPHNGTIVERR
;
A
#
# COMPACT_ATOMS: atom_id res chain seq x y z
N MET A 1 -20.75 -15.95 11.18
CA MET A 1 -20.58 -14.51 11.50
C MET A 1 -20.89 -13.73 10.24
N ALA A 2 -21.72 -12.68 10.33
CA ALA A 2 -21.88 -11.75 9.22
C ALA A 2 -20.51 -11.12 8.92
N PRO A 3 -20.15 -10.86 7.66
CA PRO A 3 -18.90 -10.17 7.35
C PRO A 3 -18.87 -8.82 8.05
N ASN A 4 -17.71 -8.48 8.62
CA ASN A 4 -17.46 -7.17 9.21
C ASN A 4 -17.85 -6.07 8.21
N PRO A 5 -18.62 -5.04 8.60
CA PRO A 5 -19.01 -3.98 7.68
C PRO A 5 -17.77 -3.26 7.15
N PRO A 6 -17.72 -2.84 5.88
CA PRO A 6 -16.52 -2.17 5.37
C PRO A 6 -16.16 -0.89 6.13
N LEU A 7 -14.87 -0.70 6.38
CA LEU A 7 -14.29 0.55 6.86
C LEU A 7 -14.23 1.53 5.68
N ASN A 8 -14.87 2.70 5.84
CA ASN A 8 -14.86 3.73 4.81
C ASN A 8 -13.59 4.59 4.94
N LEU A 9 -12.87 4.73 3.84
CA LEU A 9 -11.60 5.43 3.75
C LEU A 9 -11.68 6.55 2.71
N SER A 10 -10.92 7.63 2.91
CA SER A 10 -10.58 8.57 1.84
C SER A 10 -9.42 8.03 1.01
N TYR A 11 -9.35 8.38 -0.28
CA TYR A 11 -8.18 8.02 -1.09
C TYR A 11 -6.90 8.67 -0.51
N PRO A 12 -5.86 7.90 -0.18
CA PRO A 12 -4.68 8.38 0.57
C PRO A 12 -3.65 9.13 -0.30
N PHE A 13 -4.10 9.85 -1.32
CA PHE A 13 -3.23 10.53 -2.28
C PHE A 13 -4.03 11.55 -3.11
N ASP A 14 -3.32 12.49 -3.71
CA ASP A 14 -3.85 13.35 -4.78
C ASP A 14 -3.34 12.87 -6.15
N GLY A 15 -4.01 13.31 -7.22
CA GLY A 15 -3.72 12.99 -8.61
C GLY A 15 -4.15 11.59 -9.02
N ARG A 16 -3.61 11.09 -10.15
CA ARG A 16 -4.06 9.86 -10.81
C ARG A 16 -3.29 8.62 -10.34
N TRP A 17 -4.03 7.60 -9.94
CA TRP A 17 -3.49 6.31 -9.48
C TRP A 17 -4.33 5.16 -10.03
N GLN A 18 -3.67 4.16 -10.61
CA GLN A 18 -4.31 2.97 -11.12
C GLN A 18 -4.41 1.88 -10.06
N VAL A 19 -5.59 1.28 -9.94
CA VAL A 19 -5.87 0.21 -8.99
C VAL A 19 -5.28 -1.12 -9.46
N ARG A 20 -4.65 -1.82 -8.52
CA ARG A 20 -4.09 -3.16 -8.64
C ARG A 20 -4.44 -3.99 -7.40
N ASN A 21 -4.39 -5.32 -7.55
CA ASN A 21 -4.64 -6.29 -6.48
C ASN A 21 -5.85 -5.93 -5.59
N SER A 22 -6.97 -5.58 -6.20
CA SER A 22 -8.17 -5.13 -5.50
C SER A 22 -9.03 -6.29 -4.96
N PRO A 23 -9.62 -6.16 -3.76
CA PRO A 23 -10.62 -7.09 -3.23
C PRO A 23 -11.89 -7.16 -4.08
N ALA A 24 -12.16 -6.13 -4.90
CA ALA A 24 -13.27 -6.11 -5.84
C ALA A 24 -13.17 -7.23 -6.90
N ASN A 25 -11.95 -7.69 -7.19
CA ASN A 25 -11.69 -8.72 -8.19
C ASN A 25 -11.53 -10.11 -7.56
N ARG A 26 -10.95 -10.20 -6.36
CA ARG A 26 -10.72 -11.46 -5.65
C ARG A 26 -10.47 -11.22 -4.17
N VAL A 27 -10.92 -12.13 -3.31
CA VAL A 27 -10.55 -12.19 -1.89
C VAL A 27 -9.98 -13.59 -1.60
N PRO A 28 -8.77 -13.72 -1.03
CA PRO A 28 -7.81 -12.66 -0.71
C PRO A 28 -7.24 -12.00 -1.98
N SER A 29 -7.17 -10.68 -1.98
CA SER A 29 -6.77 -9.91 -3.17
C SER A 29 -5.32 -10.19 -3.59
N HIS A 30 -4.44 -10.37 -2.61
CA HIS A 30 -3.02 -10.67 -2.80
C HIS A 30 -2.71 -12.19 -2.77
N GLY A 31 -3.74 -13.04 -2.82
CA GLY A 31 -3.59 -14.50 -2.86
C GLY A 31 -3.20 -15.13 -1.52
N THR A 32 -3.17 -14.34 -0.44
CA THR A 32 -2.90 -14.79 0.93
C THR A 32 -3.76 -14.02 1.93
N ALA A 33 -4.19 -14.71 3.00
CA ALA A 33 -4.86 -14.09 4.14
C ALA A 33 -3.88 -13.75 5.29
N LEU A 34 -2.61 -14.13 5.15
CA LEU A 34 -1.59 -13.87 6.17
C LEU A 34 -1.49 -12.37 6.43
N PHE A 35 -1.30 -12.02 7.71
CA PHE A 35 -1.13 -10.63 8.18
C PHE A 35 -2.29 -9.68 7.83
N GLY A 36 -3.51 -10.22 7.70
CA GLY A 36 -4.69 -9.39 7.43
C GLY A 36 -4.81 -8.86 6.00
N LEU A 37 -4.05 -9.42 5.05
CA LEU A 37 -4.00 -8.94 3.66
C LEU A 37 -5.22 -9.31 2.80
N SER A 38 -6.23 -9.99 3.34
CA SER A 38 -7.38 -10.49 2.57
C SER A 38 -8.09 -9.39 1.77
N TYR A 39 -8.23 -8.20 2.35
CA TYR A 39 -8.90 -7.04 1.76
C TYR A 39 -7.93 -5.90 1.41
N ALA A 40 -6.65 -6.22 1.24
CA ALA A 40 -5.66 -5.24 0.83
C ALA A 40 -5.90 -4.76 -0.61
N ILE A 41 -5.40 -3.57 -0.93
CA ILE A 41 -5.50 -2.95 -2.25
C ILE A 41 -4.20 -2.21 -2.57
N ASP A 42 -3.80 -2.24 -3.83
CA ASP A 42 -2.63 -1.50 -4.32
C ASP A 42 -3.07 -0.35 -5.24
N PHE A 43 -2.39 0.78 -5.09
CA PHE A 43 -2.52 1.93 -5.95
C PHE A 43 -1.18 2.23 -6.59
N VAL A 44 -1.12 2.21 -7.93
CA VAL A 44 0.08 2.53 -8.71
C VAL A 44 -0.08 3.93 -9.30
N PRO A 45 0.78 4.90 -8.95
CA PRO A 45 0.79 6.21 -9.60
C PRO A 45 0.95 6.10 -11.11
N VAL A 46 0.19 6.90 -11.86
CA VAL A 46 0.28 6.94 -13.32
C VAL A 46 0.33 8.38 -13.86
N ASP A 47 0.94 8.52 -15.03
CA ASP A 47 0.93 9.75 -15.83
C ASP A 47 -0.41 9.97 -16.54
N ASP A 48 -0.47 10.99 -17.40
CA ASP A 48 -1.70 11.34 -18.10
C ASP A 48 -2.17 10.27 -19.09
N ASP A 49 -1.23 9.46 -19.59
CA ASP A 49 -1.47 8.33 -20.48
C ASP A 49 -1.78 7.03 -19.71
N GLY A 50 -1.83 7.08 -18.37
CA GLY A 50 -2.10 5.91 -17.54
C GLY A 50 -0.90 4.97 -17.36
N ARG A 51 0.33 5.45 -17.55
CA ARG A 51 1.57 4.65 -17.41
C ARG A 51 2.30 4.99 -16.10
N SER A 52 2.85 3.97 -15.43
CA SER A 52 3.65 4.15 -14.21
C SER A 52 5.09 4.61 -14.49
N ALA A 53 5.63 4.25 -15.65
CA ALA A 53 6.89 4.73 -16.22
C ALA A 53 6.95 4.38 -17.72
N PRO A 54 7.78 5.06 -18.54
CA PRO A 54 8.07 4.64 -19.91
C PRO A 54 8.53 3.18 -19.94
N PHE A 55 8.06 2.40 -20.92
CA PHE A 55 8.46 1.00 -21.09
C PHE A 55 9.36 0.87 -22.30
N THR A 56 10.61 0.44 -22.10
CA THR A 56 11.63 0.33 -23.15
C THR A 56 12.10 -1.11 -23.32
N LEU A 57 12.90 -1.39 -24.36
CA LEU A 57 13.59 -2.68 -24.48
C LEU A 57 14.49 -2.96 -23.27
N GLY A 58 15.04 -1.92 -22.63
CA GLY A 58 15.81 -2.06 -21.39
C GLY A 58 14.96 -2.61 -20.24
N SER A 59 13.71 -2.16 -20.12
CA SER A 59 12.74 -2.59 -19.09
C SER A 59 12.39 -4.08 -19.19
N LEU A 60 12.66 -4.73 -20.34
CA LEU A 60 12.50 -6.19 -20.47
C LEU A 60 13.61 -6.98 -19.78
N PHE A 61 14.82 -6.41 -19.66
CA PHE A 61 16.03 -7.15 -19.29
C PHE A 61 16.76 -6.60 -18.05
N ARG A 62 16.47 -5.37 -17.61
CA ARG A 62 17.16 -4.71 -16.49
C ARG A 62 16.17 -4.24 -15.44
N SER A 63 16.61 -4.24 -14.19
CA SER A 63 15.91 -3.52 -13.13
C SER A 63 16.12 -2.00 -13.30
N GLU A 64 15.17 -1.21 -12.82
CA GLU A 64 15.11 0.23 -13.08
C GLU A 64 15.15 1.00 -11.75
N ALA A 65 15.83 2.15 -11.74
CA ALA A 65 15.84 3.01 -10.56
C ALA A 65 14.41 3.48 -10.24
N PRO A 66 13.97 3.48 -8.98
CA PRO A 66 12.60 3.86 -8.62
C PRO A 66 12.26 5.30 -9.03
N GLU A 67 13.24 6.20 -9.11
CA GLU A 67 13.10 7.58 -9.57
C GLU A 67 12.64 7.70 -11.03
N ALA A 68 12.75 6.64 -11.83
CA ALA A 68 12.25 6.62 -13.20
C ALA A 68 10.71 6.48 -13.27
N PHE A 69 10.05 6.23 -12.14
CA PHE A 69 8.60 6.02 -12.07
C PHE A 69 7.90 7.27 -11.54
N THR A 70 6.79 7.62 -12.19
CA THR A 70 5.94 8.77 -11.84
C THR A 70 5.54 8.78 -10.37
N GLY A 71 5.47 7.61 -9.75
CA GLY A 71 5.03 7.42 -8.39
C GLY A 71 6.02 7.72 -7.29
N PHE A 72 7.30 7.53 -7.55
CA PHE A 72 8.29 7.54 -6.48
C PHE A 72 8.43 8.94 -5.89
N GLY A 73 8.26 9.04 -4.57
CA GLY A 73 8.29 10.31 -3.84
C GLY A 73 6.99 11.12 -3.84
N ARG A 74 5.91 10.66 -4.50
CA ARG A 74 4.61 11.32 -4.44
C ARG A 74 4.06 11.32 -3.00
N PRO A 75 3.41 12.41 -2.54
CA PRO A 75 2.82 12.46 -1.21
C PRO A 75 1.79 11.35 -0.98
N VAL A 76 1.82 10.79 0.23
CA VAL A 76 0.81 9.88 0.77
C VAL A 76 0.13 10.56 1.94
N LEU A 77 -1.20 10.52 1.93
CA LEU A 77 -2.06 11.20 2.90
C LEU A 77 -2.72 10.18 3.83
N SER A 78 -3.08 10.60 5.03
CA SER A 78 -3.91 9.79 5.91
C SER A 78 -5.28 9.57 5.27
N PRO A 79 -5.77 8.32 5.16
CA PRO A 79 -7.11 8.03 4.64
C PRO A 79 -8.22 8.22 5.68
N VAL A 80 -7.86 8.48 6.95
CA VAL A 80 -8.78 8.54 8.10
C VAL A 80 -8.32 9.58 9.12
N ASP A 81 -9.23 10.04 9.96
CA ASP A 81 -8.86 10.66 11.23
C ASP A 81 -8.41 9.57 12.21
N GLY A 82 -7.35 9.81 12.98
CA GLY A 82 -6.85 8.78 13.88
C GLY A 82 -5.62 9.15 14.69
N VAL A 83 -5.02 8.12 15.27
CA VAL A 83 -3.75 8.19 16.00
C VAL A 83 -2.75 7.28 15.31
N VAL A 84 -1.56 7.79 15.02
CA VAL A 84 -0.46 6.99 14.50
C VAL A 84 0.00 6.03 15.59
N VAL A 85 -0.11 4.73 15.37
CA VAL A 85 0.25 3.69 16.34
C VAL A 85 1.54 2.95 15.98
N GLY A 86 2.09 3.19 14.79
CA GLY A 86 3.35 2.62 14.34
C GLY A 86 3.92 3.38 13.14
N VAL A 87 5.23 3.56 13.12
CA VAL A 87 5.99 4.11 12.00
C VAL A 87 7.25 3.28 11.85
N HIS A 88 7.53 2.81 10.64
CA HIS A 88 8.81 2.19 10.26
C HIS A 88 9.29 2.85 8.98
N ASP A 89 10.50 3.39 8.98
CA ASP A 89 10.95 4.28 7.90
C ASP A 89 12.45 4.14 7.58
N ILE A 90 13.02 2.96 7.86
CA ILE A 90 14.46 2.69 7.75
C ILE A 90 14.83 1.73 6.62
N GLU A 91 13.87 1.01 6.04
CA GLU A 91 14.13 0.06 4.95
C GLU A 91 14.52 0.80 3.68
N ALA A 92 15.60 0.37 3.03
CA ALA A 92 16.01 0.96 1.77
C ALA A 92 14.98 0.67 0.67
N ASP A 93 14.69 1.70 -0.13
CA ASP A 93 14.05 1.50 -1.44
C ASP A 93 15.01 0.72 -2.35
N HIS A 94 14.44 -0.13 -3.20
CA HIS A 94 15.22 -0.90 -4.16
C HIS A 94 14.78 -0.61 -5.60
N HIS A 95 15.55 -1.11 -6.57
CA HIS A 95 15.19 -1.00 -7.99
C HIS A 95 13.84 -1.69 -8.27
N ALA A 96 13.08 -1.15 -9.21
CA ALA A 96 11.88 -1.79 -9.74
C ALA A 96 12.25 -2.95 -10.68
N TYR A 97 11.42 -3.99 -10.68
CA TYR A 97 11.58 -5.21 -11.44
C TYR A 97 10.37 -5.39 -12.37
N ARG A 98 10.49 -4.89 -13.59
CA ARG A 98 9.56 -5.14 -14.70
C ARG A 98 10.15 -6.17 -15.67
N GLY A 99 9.37 -6.63 -16.66
CA GLY A 99 9.86 -7.58 -17.66
C GLY A 99 10.36 -8.92 -17.09
N PHE A 100 11.39 -9.53 -17.68
CA PHE A 100 11.98 -10.77 -17.18
C PHE A 100 12.56 -10.69 -15.76
N PRO A 101 13.17 -9.57 -15.33
CA PRO A 101 13.58 -9.39 -13.93
C PRO A 101 12.47 -9.65 -12.90
N SER A 102 11.21 -9.33 -13.21
CA SER A 102 10.07 -9.57 -12.31
C SER A 102 9.92 -11.06 -11.94
N VAL A 103 10.23 -11.98 -12.86
CA VAL A 103 10.16 -13.43 -12.63
C VAL A 103 11.28 -13.88 -11.69
N GLY A 104 12.47 -13.31 -11.84
CA GLY A 104 13.58 -13.53 -10.90
C GLY A 104 13.19 -13.07 -9.50
N TYR A 105 12.66 -11.84 -9.40
CA TYR A 105 12.21 -11.26 -8.15
C TYR A 105 11.11 -12.09 -7.47
N ALA A 106 10.13 -12.58 -8.25
CA ALA A 106 9.03 -13.41 -7.77
C ALA A 106 9.51 -14.68 -7.04
N ARG A 107 10.68 -15.23 -7.38
CA ARG A 107 11.25 -16.40 -6.68
C ARG A 107 11.69 -16.09 -5.24
N THR A 108 11.96 -14.82 -4.93
CA THR A 108 12.37 -14.38 -3.58
C THR A 108 11.19 -14.17 -2.63
N GLN A 109 9.96 -14.07 -3.17
CA GLN A 109 8.73 -13.74 -2.45
C GLN A 109 8.45 -14.69 -1.28
N ARG A 110 8.58 -16.00 -1.50
CA ARG A 110 8.35 -17.02 -0.45
C ARG A 110 9.30 -16.86 0.73
N ARG A 111 10.57 -16.52 0.44
CA ARG A 111 11.58 -16.30 1.47
C ARG A 111 11.27 -15.03 2.27
N ARG A 112 10.94 -13.92 1.60
CA ARG A 112 10.54 -12.66 2.27
C ARG A 112 9.30 -12.85 3.16
N ALA A 113 8.33 -13.64 2.69
CA ALA A 113 7.17 -13.98 3.50
C ALA A 113 7.54 -14.76 4.78
N ALA A 114 8.55 -15.64 4.70
CA ALA A 114 9.08 -16.37 5.86
C ALA A 114 9.94 -15.50 6.79
N GLU A 115 10.58 -14.44 6.26
CA GLU A 115 11.32 -13.44 7.03
C GLU A 115 10.40 -12.53 7.87
N GLY A 116 9.09 -12.55 7.58
CA GLY A 116 8.05 -11.98 8.42
C GLY A 116 7.41 -10.72 7.83
N TRP A 117 6.52 -10.12 8.62
CA TRP A 117 5.68 -9.00 8.20
C TRP A 117 6.47 -7.81 7.66
N LEU A 118 7.49 -7.36 8.39
CA LEU A 118 8.28 -6.18 8.03
C LEU A 118 8.98 -6.33 6.66
N ALA A 119 9.53 -7.52 6.37
CA ALA A 119 10.18 -7.80 5.09
C ALA A 119 9.19 -7.78 3.90
N LEU A 120 7.91 -8.04 4.16
CA LEU A 120 6.86 -7.93 3.16
C LEU A 120 6.44 -6.48 2.94
N ILE A 121 6.14 -5.74 3.99
CA ILE A 121 5.50 -4.42 3.85
C ILE A 121 6.44 -3.22 3.74
N GLY A 122 7.71 -3.38 4.10
CA GLY A 122 8.70 -2.30 4.04
C GLY A 122 8.39 -1.15 5.00
N ASN A 123 8.75 0.06 4.61
CA ASN A 123 8.42 1.26 5.37
C ASN A 123 6.91 1.49 5.37
N HIS A 124 6.37 1.89 6.51
CA HIS A 124 4.94 1.98 6.69
C HIS A 124 4.53 2.92 7.82
N VAL A 125 3.28 3.37 7.75
CA VAL A 125 2.60 4.09 8.83
C VAL A 125 1.32 3.32 9.17
N LEU A 126 1.09 3.10 10.46
CA LEU A 126 -0.10 2.47 11.01
C LEU A 126 -0.95 3.52 11.73
N ILE A 127 -2.22 3.63 11.35
CA ILE A 127 -3.14 4.63 11.90
C ILE A 127 -4.33 3.92 12.52
N GLU A 128 -4.50 4.06 13.83
CA GLU A 128 -5.68 3.57 14.54
C GLU A 128 -6.81 4.59 14.42
N THR A 129 -7.99 4.09 14.08
CA THR A 129 -9.21 4.88 13.93
C THR A 129 -10.41 4.17 14.54
N GLY A 130 -11.49 4.90 14.76
CA GLY A 130 -12.74 4.36 15.25
C GLY A 130 -13.41 3.46 14.19
N TYR A 131 -13.98 2.35 14.63
CA TYR A 131 -14.67 1.40 13.78
C TYR A 131 -15.94 0.89 14.47
N ARG A 132 -16.96 0.44 13.72
CA ARG A 132 -18.30 0.15 14.28
C ARG A 132 -18.26 -0.84 15.46
N THR A 133 -17.32 -1.77 15.44
CA THR A 133 -17.18 -2.81 16.47
C THR A 133 -15.97 -2.57 17.40
N GLY A 134 -15.38 -1.38 17.39
CA GLY A 134 -14.21 -1.04 18.21
C GLY A 134 -13.25 -0.12 17.48
N THR A 135 -12.03 -0.59 17.26
CA THR A 135 -10.97 0.13 16.54
C THR A 135 -10.56 -0.62 15.29
N ALA A 136 -10.07 0.10 14.30
CA ALA A 136 -9.37 -0.47 13.16
C ALA A 136 -7.98 0.16 13.06
N VAL A 137 -7.01 -0.60 12.56
CA VAL A 137 -5.68 -0.11 12.21
C VAL A 137 -5.56 -0.16 10.71
N VAL A 138 -5.35 1.01 10.08
CA VAL A 138 -5.08 1.16 8.66
C VAL A 138 -3.57 1.18 8.47
N ALA A 139 -3.06 0.29 7.62
CA ALA A 139 -1.65 0.22 7.26
C ALA A 139 -1.43 0.81 5.87
N LEU A 140 -0.48 1.74 5.76
CA LEU A 140 0.00 2.31 4.50
C LEU A 140 1.47 1.93 4.34
N CYS A 141 1.78 1.13 3.33
CA CYS A 141 3.03 0.39 3.20
C CYS A 141 3.84 0.78 1.95
N HIS A 142 5.03 0.19 1.81
CA HIS A 142 6.00 0.45 0.73
C HIS A 142 6.39 1.93 0.64
N LEU A 143 6.42 2.65 1.76
CA LEU A 143 6.79 4.06 1.78
C LEU A 143 8.27 4.26 1.45
N LYS A 144 8.60 5.45 0.96
CA LYS A 144 9.98 5.83 0.65
C LYS A 144 10.77 5.94 1.95
N GLN A 145 12.01 5.44 1.94
CA GLN A 145 12.92 5.52 3.08
C GLN A 145 13.12 6.97 3.56
N GLY A 146 13.03 7.17 4.87
CA GLY A 146 13.23 8.47 5.50
C GLY A 146 12.18 9.52 5.11
N SER A 147 11.00 9.09 4.66
CA SER A 147 9.95 10.01 4.19
C SER A 147 8.82 10.24 5.17
N ALA A 148 8.75 9.53 6.29
CA ALA A 148 7.67 9.68 7.25
C ALA A 148 7.58 11.12 7.78
N GLU A 149 6.38 11.71 7.68
CA GLU A 149 6.09 13.08 8.13
C GLU A 149 5.34 13.11 9.47
N VAL A 150 5.20 11.94 10.10
CA VAL A 150 4.48 11.73 11.35
C VAL A 150 5.24 10.83 12.31
N THR A 151 4.86 10.87 13.59
CA THR A 151 5.47 10.06 14.65
C THR A 151 4.42 9.26 15.42
N THR A 152 4.81 8.14 16.02
CA THR A 152 3.93 7.34 16.88
C THR A 152 3.36 8.18 18.03
N GLY A 153 2.04 8.08 18.25
CA GLY A 153 1.27 8.87 19.21
C GLY A 153 0.65 10.14 18.62
N GLN A 154 1.07 10.56 17.42
CA GLN A 154 0.54 11.76 16.76
C GLN A 154 -0.90 11.55 16.31
N ARG A 155 -1.77 12.54 16.57
CA ARG A 155 -3.10 12.62 15.96
C ARG A 155 -2.98 13.14 14.53
N VAL A 156 -3.71 12.53 13.61
CA VAL A 156 -3.74 12.92 12.20
C VAL A 156 -5.19 13.08 11.75
N ALA A 157 -5.41 14.02 10.86
CA ALA A 157 -6.68 14.18 10.14
C ALA A 157 -6.64 13.49 8.78
N SER A 158 -7.78 13.06 8.25
CA SER A 158 -7.89 12.60 6.87
C SER A 158 -7.40 13.67 5.91
N GLY A 159 -6.59 13.28 4.93
CA GLY A 159 -5.91 14.20 4.00
C GLY A 159 -4.62 14.80 4.52
N GLN A 160 -4.22 14.59 5.78
CA GLN A 160 -2.93 15.06 6.28
C GLN A 160 -1.77 14.25 5.66
N PRO A 161 -0.69 14.90 5.19
CA PRO A 161 0.51 14.19 4.76
C PRO A 161 1.11 13.30 5.86
N ILE A 162 1.49 12.08 5.50
CA ILE A 162 2.10 11.11 6.42
C ILE A 162 3.44 10.57 5.95
N GLY A 163 3.73 10.70 4.66
CA GLY A 163 4.96 10.23 4.05
C GLY A 163 4.87 10.24 2.54
N ARG A 164 5.73 9.45 1.88
CA ARG A 164 5.80 9.42 0.41
C ARG A 164 5.78 8.01 -0.14
N CYS A 165 5.21 7.85 -1.32
CA CYS A 165 5.20 6.61 -2.07
C CYS A 165 6.64 6.18 -2.37
N GLY A 166 6.97 4.93 -2.03
CA GLY A 166 8.31 4.37 -2.19
C GLY A 166 8.28 3.07 -2.97
N ASN A 167 9.33 2.30 -2.77
CA ASN A 167 9.54 0.97 -3.33
C ASN A 167 10.32 0.07 -2.36
N SER A 168 10.05 0.22 -1.06
CA SER A 168 10.66 -0.58 0.01
C SER A 168 9.87 -1.86 0.27
N GLY A 169 10.49 -2.83 0.95
CA GLY A 169 9.85 -4.11 1.26
C GLY A 169 9.71 -5.03 0.04
N ASN A 170 8.58 -5.69 -0.08
CA ASN A 170 8.32 -6.66 -1.14
C ASN A 170 7.50 -6.04 -2.29
N SER A 171 8.09 -5.07 -2.98
CA SER A 171 7.45 -4.35 -4.08
C SER A 171 8.07 -4.72 -5.44
N THR A 172 7.32 -4.64 -6.54
CA THR A 172 7.89 -4.80 -7.90
C THR A 172 8.15 -3.46 -8.58
N GLU A 173 7.36 -2.44 -8.27
CA GLU A 173 7.52 -1.06 -8.76
C GLU A 173 6.88 -0.09 -7.78
N PRO A 174 7.23 1.22 -7.78
CA PRO A 174 6.67 2.17 -6.83
C PRO A 174 5.14 2.20 -6.81
N HIS A 175 4.56 1.87 -5.66
CA HIS A 175 3.12 1.83 -5.44
C HIS A 175 2.80 1.98 -3.96
N LEU A 176 1.55 2.32 -3.65
CA LEU A 176 1.03 2.34 -2.30
C LEU A 176 0.19 1.09 -2.06
N HIS A 177 0.57 0.31 -1.07
CA HIS A 177 -0.24 -0.79 -0.55
C HIS A 177 -1.00 -0.34 0.69
N LEU A 178 -2.30 -0.65 0.73
CA LEU A 178 -3.20 -0.30 1.83
C LEU A 178 -4.04 -1.50 2.26
N HIS A 179 -4.18 -1.69 3.57
CA HIS A 179 -5.17 -2.61 4.15
C HIS A 179 -5.57 -2.17 5.56
N ALA A 180 -6.60 -2.81 6.11
CA ALA A 180 -7.07 -2.55 7.47
C ALA A 180 -7.26 -3.84 8.26
N VAL A 181 -7.01 -3.78 9.57
CA VAL A 181 -7.18 -4.89 10.51
C VAL A 181 -7.84 -4.45 11.82
N ASP A 182 -8.39 -5.39 12.59
CA ASP A 182 -9.14 -5.13 13.83
C ASP A 182 -8.28 -4.98 15.11
N GLY A 183 -6.96 -4.90 14.99
CA GLY A 183 -6.08 -4.77 16.15
C GLY A 183 -4.66 -4.30 15.83
N ARG A 184 -3.98 -3.75 16.85
CA ARG A 184 -2.61 -3.23 16.75
C ARG A 184 -1.55 -4.31 16.50
N TYR A 185 -1.81 -5.53 16.95
CA TYR A 185 -0.92 -6.67 16.72
C TYR A 185 -1.27 -7.32 15.38
N ILE A 186 -0.78 -6.73 14.28
CA ILE A 186 -1.16 -7.10 12.89
C ILE A 186 -1.01 -8.62 12.63
N THR A 187 0.00 -9.27 13.20
CA THR A 187 0.24 -10.71 13.01
C THR A 187 -0.86 -11.60 13.60
N GLN A 188 -1.71 -11.07 14.48
CA GLN A 188 -2.83 -11.76 15.13
C GLN A 188 -4.19 -11.16 14.77
N ALA A 189 -4.22 -10.02 14.09
CA ALA A 189 -5.42 -9.28 13.78
C ALA A 189 -6.13 -9.85 12.54
N HIS A 190 -7.44 -9.69 12.48
CA HIS A 190 -8.25 -10.09 11.33
C HIS A 190 -8.40 -8.95 10.34
N ALA A 191 -8.41 -9.31 9.06
CA ALA A 191 -8.65 -8.37 7.97
C ALA A 191 -10.04 -7.73 8.08
N ILE A 192 -10.10 -6.40 7.94
CA ILE A 192 -11.35 -5.66 7.82
C ILE A 192 -11.57 -5.31 6.34
N PRO A 193 -12.76 -5.57 5.76
CA PRO A 193 -13.10 -5.06 4.44
C PRO A 193 -13.00 -3.53 4.40
N ILE A 194 -12.51 -2.98 3.29
CA ILE A 194 -12.38 -1.53 3.09
C ILE A 194 -13.27 -1.07 1.95
N GLN A 195 -13.61 0.21 1.91
CA GLN A 195 -14.29 0.84 0.80
C GLN A 195 -13.92 2.33 0.72
N PHE A 196 -14.12 2.92 -0.45
CA PHE A 196 -13.94 4.33 -0.75
C PHE A 196 -15.26 4.85 -1.32
N ASP A 197 -15.84 5.86 -0.69
CA ASP A 197 -17.12 6.46 -1.08
C ASP A 197 -18.24 5.42 -1.33
N GLY A 198 -18.33 4.42 -0.44
CA GLY A 198 -19.36 3.37 -0.51
C GLY A 198 -19.12 2.25 -1.50
N SER A 199 -17.98 2.23 -2.21
CA SER A 199 -17.64 1.17 -3.17
C SER A 199 -16.17 0.78 -3.10
N ILE A 200 -15.77 -0.28 -3.81
CA ILE A 200 -14.36 -0.65 -3.93
C ILE A 200 -13.98 -0.72 -5.41
N PRO A 201 -12.93 0.00 -5.87
CA PRO A 201 -12.61 0.06 -7.29
C PRO A 201 -11.97 -1.25 -7.76
N HIS A 202 -12.27 -1.65 -9.00
CA HIS A 202 -11.68 -2.82 -9.64
C HIS A 202 -10.27 -2.55 -10.19
N ASN A 203 -9.49 -3.61 -10.37
CA ASN A 203 -8.21 -3.58 -11.07
C ASN A 203 -8.33 -2.91 -12.44
N GLY A 204 -7.39 -2.04 -12.77
CA GLY A 204 -7.36 -1.31 -14.04
C GLY A 204 -8.02 0.06 -13.96
N THR A 205 -8.95 0.28 -13.03
CA THR A 205 -9.56 1.60 -12.78
C THR A 205 -8.49 2.62 -12.40
N ILE A 206 -8.53 3.80 -13.01
CA ILE A 206 -7.73 4.96 -12.58
C ILE A 206 -8.62 5.82 -11.71
N VAL A 207 -8.24 5.99 -10.45
CA VAL A 207 -8.87 6.91 -9.50
C VAL A 207 -8.10 8.22 -9.49
N GLU A 208 -8.82 9.34 -9.42
CA GLU A 208 -8.25 10.68 -9.36
C GLU A 208 -8.89 11.43 -8.20
N ARG A 209 -8.05 11.92 -7.28
CA ARG A 209 -8.45 12.84 -6.22
C ARG A 209 -7.80 14.20 -6.50
N ARG A 210 -8.58 15.26 -6.35
CA ARG A 210 -8.15 16.65 -6.51
C ARG A 210 -8.06 17.35 -5.16
#